data_AF-A0A4U2Q573-F1
#
_entry.id   AF-A0A4U2Q573-F1
#
_cell.length_a   1.000
_cell.length_b   1.000
_cell.length_c   1.000
_cell.angle_alpha   90.00
_cell.angle_beta   90.00
_cell.angle_gamma   90.00
#
_symmetry.space_group_name_H-M   'P 1'
#
loop_
_entity.id
_entity.type
_entity.pdbx_description
1 polymer ?
#
loop_
_entity_poly.entity_id
_entity_poly.type
_entity_poly.pdbx_seq_one_letter_code
_entity_poly.pdbx_strand_id
1 'polypeptide(L)'
;MGQINFRLSETLEEIGATRNKIAVESKTRPATILDLASGDTKTIKLDTLVNILNAINEFAHSHGVEKTFGIEDIIQYVPKNIENER
;
A
#
# COMPACT_ATOMS: atom_id res chain seq x y z
N MET A 1 -15.32 15.52 -4.25
CA MET A 1 -15.73 14.28 -3.55
C MET A 1 -14.55 13.81 -2.74
N GLY A 2 -14.74 13.19 -1.57
CA GLY A 2 -13.60 12.54 -0.89
C GLY A 2 -13.23 11.26 -1.65
N GLN A 3 -11.96 10.92 -1.73
CA GLN A 3 -11.49 9.74 -2.47
C GLN A 3 -10.39 8.99 -1.72
N ILE A 4 -10.22 7.72 -2.06
CA ILE A 4 -9.13 6.88 -1.59
C ILE A 4 -8.07 6.82 -2.68
N ASN A 5 -6.82 7.10 -2.31
CA ASN A 5 -5.65 6.90 -3.15
C ASN A 5 -4.82 5.76 -2.56
N PHE A 6 -4.28 4.89 -3.42
CA PHE A 6 -3.32 3.88 -3.00
C PHE A 6 -1.90 4.41 -3.16
N ARG A 7 -1.06 4.16 -2.16
CA ARG A 7 0.33 4.61 -2.07
C ARG A 7 1.33 3.47 -2.08
N LEU A 8 0.87 2.24 -2.35
CA LEU A 8 1.72 1.06 -2.33
C LEU A 8 2.99 1.22 -3.18
N SER A 9 2.91 1.84 -4.37
CA SER A 9 4.11 2.07 -5.19
C SER A 9 5.17 2.89 -4.48
N GLU A 10 4.77 3.98 -3.81
CA GLU A 10 5.66 4.86 -3.05
C GLU A 10 6.32 4.11 -1.89
N THR A 11 5.55 3.29 -1.18
CA THR A 11 6.06 2.42 -0.10
C THR A 11 7.10 1.42 -0.60
N LEU A 12 6.84 0.79 -1.76
CA LEU A 12 7.77 -0.18 -2.32
C LEU A 12 9.07 0.48 -2.78
N GLU A 13 8.98 1.68 -3.34
CA GLU A 13 10.14 2.50 -3.71
C GLU A 13 10.95 2.91 -2.47
N GLU A 14 10.30 3.32 -1.38
CA GLU A 14 10.95 3.69 -0.11
C GLU A 14 11.83 2.57 0.45
N ILE A 15 11.36 1.31 0.36
CA ILE A 15 12.09 0.14 0.89
C ILE A 15 12.95 -0.56 -0.18
N GLY A 16 12.95 -0.10 -1.43
CA GLY A 16 13.66 -0.74 -2.54
C GLY A 16 13.11 -2.11 -2.95
N ALA A 17 11.84 -2.40 -2.65
CA ALA A 17 11.19 -3.66 -3.01
C ALA A 17 10.56 -3.60 -4.40
N THR A 18 10.54 -4.75 -5.09
CA THR A 18 9.76 -4.90 -6.32
C THR A 18 8.34 -5.40 -6.01
N ARG A 19 7.37 -5.01 -6.84
CA ARG A 19 5.98 -5.53 -6.79
C ARG A 19 5.92 -7.05 -6.77
N ASN A 20 6.74 -7.71 -7.61
CA ASN A 20 6.78 -9.17 -7.67
C ASN A 20 7.32 -9.79 -6.38
N LYS A 21 8.35 -9.18 -5.77
CA LYS A 21 8.89 -9.67 -4.49
C LYS A 21 7.80 -9.64 -3.43
N ILE A 22 7.08 -8.53 -3.26
CA ILE A 22 6.00 -8.44 -2.27
C ILE A 22 4.82 -9.34 -2.61
N ALA A 23 4.49 -9.55 -3.89
CA ALA A 23 3.45 -10.51 -4.27
C ALA A 23 3.79 -11.94 -3.77
N VAL A 24 5.04 -12.36 -3.94
CA VAL A 24 5.51 -13.67 -3.47
C VAL A 24 5.48 -13.76 -1.95
N GLU A 25 6.07 -12.81 -1.24
CA GLU A 25 6.16 -12.84 0.24
C GLU A 25 4.78 -12.75 0.90
N SER A 26 3.91 -11.87 0.41
CA SER A 26 2.54 -11.71 0.92
C SER A 26 1.58 -12.82 0.48
N LYS A 27 2.03 -13.76 -0.37
CA LYS A 27 1.18 -14.79 -0.99
C LYS A 27 -0.03 -14.19 -1.71
N THR A 28 0.11 -12.97 -2.21
CA THR A 28 -0.93 -12.23 -2.93
C THR A 28 -0.69 -12.37 -4.42
N ARG A 29 -1.78 -12.51 -5.19
CA ARG A 29 -1.67 -12.63 -6.66
C ARG A 29 -0.93 -11.40 -7.21
N PRO A 30 0.05 -11.54 -8.12
CA PRO A 30 0.78 -10.41 -8.68
C PRO A 30 -0.12 -9.33 -9.30
N ALA A 31 -1.21 -9.74 -9.96
CA ALA A 31 -2.20 -8.81 -10.50
C ALA A 31 -2.83 -7.92 -9.42
N THR A 32 -3.12 -8.44 -8.23
CA THR A 32 -3.67 -7.65 -7.13
C THR A 32 -2.65 -6.62 -6.61
N ILE A 33 -1.37 -6.99 -6.51
CA ILE A 33 -0.31 -6.04 -6.14
C ILE A 33 -0.14 -4.97 -7.21
N LEU A 34 -0.23 -5.34 -8.49
CA LEU A 34 -0.18 -4.42 -9.61
C LEU A 34 -1.34 -3.42 -9.56
N ASP A 35 -2.57 -3.90 -9.42
CA ASP A 35 -3.78 -3.07 -9.35
C ASP A 35 -3.73 -2.13 -8.14
N LEU A 36 -3.15 -2.55 -7.02
CA LEU A 36 -2.97 -1.71 -5.83
C LEU A 36 -1.91 -0.64 -6.05
N ALA A 37 -0.77 -1.01 -6.63
CA ALA A 37 0.32 -0.08 -6.91
C ALA A 37 -0.06 0.96 -7.98
N SER A 38 -0.89 0.60 -8.95
CA SER A 38 -1.41 1.51 -9.99
C SER A 38 -2.59 2.36 -9.52
N GLY A 39 -3.20 2.05 -8.38
CA GLY A 39 -4.40 2.74 -7.88
C GLY A 39 -5.72 2.30 -8.52
N ASP A 40 -5.71 1.27 -9.37
CA ASP A 40 -6.88 0.73 -10.08
C ASP A 40 -7.76 -0.18 -9.21
N THR A 41 -7.34 -0.46 -7.97
CA THR A 41 -8.04 -1.35 -7.06
C THR A 41 -9.37 -0.79 -6.60
N LYS A 42 -10.46 -1.50 -6.88
CA LYS A 42 -11.82 -1.16 -6.41
C LYS A 42 -12.16 -1.77 -5.06
N THR A 43 -11.53 -2.88 -4.70
CA THR A 43 -11.83 -3.64 -3.48
C THR A 43 -10.61 -4.41 -3.05
N ILE A 44 -10.32 -4.39 -1.75
CA ILE A 44 -9.29 -5.20 -1.12
C ILE A 44 -9.89 -5.89 0.11
N LYS A 45 -9.56 -7.17 0.31
CA LYS A 45 -9.91 -7.88 1.54
C LYS A 45 -8.95 -7.46 2.64
N LEU A 46 -9.45 -7.29 3.87
CA LEU A 46 -8.60 -6.93 5.02
C LEU A 46 -7.47 -7.95 5.25
N ASP A 47 -7.74 -9.25 5.11
CA ASP A 47 -6.72 -10.28 5.22
C ASP A 47 -5.60 -10.11 4.18
N THR A 48 -5.95 -9.68 2.96
CA THR A 48 -4.96 -9.37 1.92
C THR A 48 -4.14 -8.15 2.29
N LEU A 49 -4.76 -7.11 2.83
CA LEU A 49 -4.05 -5.92 3.32
C LEU A 49 -3.07 -6.27 4.44
N VAL A 50 -3.50 -7.11 5.40
CA VAL A 50 -2.65 -7.61 6.49
C VAL A 50 -1.45 -8.39 5.95
N ASN A 51 -1.67 -9.31 4.99
CA ASN A 51 -0.57 -10.08 4.40
C ASN A 51 0.44 -9.18 3.66
N ILE A 52 -0.03 -8.13 2.98
CA ILE A 52 0.84 -7.17 2.32
C ILE A 52 1.65 -6.37 3.34
N LEU A 53 1.01 -5.87 4.41
CA LEU A 53 1.70 -5.13 5.48
C LEU A 53 2.75 -5.98 6.19
N ASN A 54 2.44 -7.25 6.48
CA ASN A 54 3.41 -8.17 7.07
C ASN A 54 4.62 -8.36 6.14
N ALA A 55 4.38 -8.64 4.86
CA ALA A 55 5.46 -8.80 3.88
C ALA A 55 6.33 -7.55 3.70
N ILE A 56 5.71 -6.35 3.71
CA ILE A 56 6.43 -5.08 3.64
C ILE A 56 7.31 -4.89 4.88
N ASN A 57 6.76 -5.08 6.08
CA ASN A 57 7.51 -4.89 7.32
C ASN A 57 8.63 -5.92 7.49
N GLU A 58 8.40 -7.19 7.14
CA GLU A 58 9.43 -8.23 7.14
C GLU A 58 10.55 -7.90 6.14
N PHE A 59 10.19 -7.45 4.93
CA PHE A 59 11.16 -7.01 3.93
C PHE A 59 11.95 -5.80 4.42
N ALA A 60 11.29 -4.76 4.91
CA ALA A 60 11.91 -3.54 5.43
C ALA A 60 12.91 -3.86 6.56
N HIS A 61 12.48 -4.64 7.54
CA HIS A 61 13.33 -5.05 8.67
C HIS A 61 14.57 -5.83 8.19
N SER A 62 14.40 -6.78 7.25
CA SER A 62 15.53 -7.53 6.69
C SER A 62 16.53 -6.68 5.89
N HIS A 63 16.15 -5.48 5.46
CA HIS A 63 16.99 -4.54 4.70
C HIS A 63 17.46 -3.35 5.56
N GLY A 64 17.30 -3.43 6.89
CA GLY A 64 17.79 -2.42 7.83
C GLY A 64 16.94 -1.14 7.89
N VAL A 65 15.70 -1.18 7.42
CA VAL A 65 14.75 -0.08 7.55
C VAL A 65 14.07 -0.19 8.92
N GLU A 66 14.27 0.81 9.79
CA GLU A 66 13.71 0.84 11.15
C GLU A 66 12.22 1.26 11.20
N LYS A 67 11.71 1.85 10.12
CA LYS A 67 10.30 2.27 10.01
C LYS A 67 9.38 1.04 9.98
N THR A 68 8.33 1.09 10.79
CA THR A 68 7.18 0.17 10.68
C THR A 68 6.12 0.80 9.78
N PHE A 69 5.66 0.04 8.80
CA PHE A 69 4.66 0.47 7.81
C PHE A 69 3.25 0.07 8.24
N GLY A 70 2.33 1.03 8.12
CA GLY A 70 0.92 0.94 8.51
C GLY A 70 -0.05 1.05 7.33
N ILE A 71 -1.34 1.12 7.64
CA ILE A 71 -2.41 1.22 6.61
C ILE A 71 -2.25 2.50 5.79
N GLU A 72 -1.84 3.59 6.44
CA GLU A 72 -1.61 4.91 5.86
C GLU A 72 -0.49 4.95 4.81
N ASP A 73 0.45 4.00 4.88
CA ASP A 73 1.48 3.84 3.86
C ASP A 73 0.89 3.19 2.59
N ILE A 74 -0.21 2.44 2.70
CA ILE A 74 -0.86 1.80 1.55
C ILE A 74 -2.07 2.59 1.04
N ILE A 75 -2.83 3.20 1.95
CA ILE A 75 -4.14 3.80 1.68
C ILE A 75 -4.18 5.21 2.27
N GLN A 76 -4.42 6.19 1.41
CA GLN A 76 -4.65 7.57 1.79
C GLN A 76 -6.10 7.97 1.55
N TYR A 77 -6.75 8.54 2.57
CA TYR A 77 -7.99 9.28 2.38
C TYR A 77 -7.70 10.74 2.01
N VAL A 78 -8.26 11.19 0.90
CA VAL A 78 -8.22 12.58 0.45
C VAL A 78 -9.61 13.19 0.68
N PRO A 79 -9.79 14.11 1.65
CA PRO A 79 -11.08 14.71 1.93
C PRO A 79 -11.55 15.60 0.77
N LYS A 80 -12.86 15.80 0.66
CA LYS A 80 -13.41 16.85 -0.23
C LYS A 80 -12.94 18.20 0.30
N ASN A 81 -12.41 19.05 -0.58
CA ASN A 81 -12.08 20.43 -0.22
C ASN A 81 -13.38 21.16 0.16
N ILE A 82 -13.49 21.59 1.43
CA ILE A 82 -14.62 22.38 1.94
C ILE A 82 -14.17 23.84 1.85
N GLU A 83 -14.06 24.38 0.64
CA GLU A 83 -13.82 25.82 0.49
C GLU A 83 -15.10 26.58 0.83
N ASN A 84 -14.93 27.62 1.66
CA ASN A 84 -15.96 28.30 2.42
C ASN A 84 -17.07 28.89 1.54
N GLU A 85 -18.27 28.31 1.61
CA GLU A 85 -19.53 29.00 1.33
C GLU A 85 -19.84 29.95 2.52
N ARG A 86 -19.06 31.03 2.65
CA ARG A 86 -19.41 32.18 3.50
C ARG A 86 -19.66 33.41 2.66
#